data_AF-A0A7W7ZIZ6-F1
#
_entry.id   AF-A0A7W7ZIZ6-F1
#
_cell.length_a   1.000
_cell.length_b   1.000
_cell.length_c   1.000
_cell.angle_alpha   90.00
_cell.angle_beta   90.00
_cell.angle_gamma   90.00
#
_symmetry.space_group_name_H-M   'P 1'
#
loop_
_entity.id
_entity.type
_entity.pdbx_description
1 polymer ?
#
loop_
_entity_poly.entity_id
_entity_poly.type
_entity_poly.pdbx_seq_one_letter_code
_entity_poly.pdbx_strand_id
1 'polypeptide(L)'
;MRKAIANTSERRKEAQHIGIRVDFEFSIAQDLGDPSDFITVYHGSAIATMNDESERKIGKVTIYIVERGRIVNEEVSLFEVMDSLDGDSCDCFANLFDHKTEELKPVVQHLLSEDRSLDWDLMLIEHLELDQEYRGQGIGKEIALMAIRRLGANCGVITCVPVPLQFTGRCEDQNPRGKRPAQQRVRQFWEEVGFVRVPASDYYVWPE
;
A
#
# COMPACT_ATOMS: atom_id res chain seq x y z
N MET A 1 -48.74 -2.60 -31.44
CA MET A 1 -48.19 -2.88 -30.09
C MET A 1 -46.97 -3.78 -30.21
N ARG A 2 -45.76 -3.19 -30.27
CA ARG A 2 -44.48 -3.90 -30.14
C ARG A 2 -43.74 -3.29 -28.95
N LYS A 3 -43.35 -4.16 -28.02
CA LYS A 3 -42.79 -3.85 -26.70
C LYS A 3 -41.48 -3.06 -26.84
N ALA A 4 -41.38 -2.03 -25.99
CA ALA A 4 -40.18 -1.24 -25.78
C ALA A 4 -39.02 -2.14 -25.34
N ILE A 5 -37.89 -2.00 -26.03
CA ILE A 5 -36.60 -2.51 -25.58
C ILE A 5 -36.14 -1.53 -24.50
N ALA A 6 -36.22 -1.96 -23.24
CA ALA A 6 -35.65 -1.22 -22.12
C ALA A 6 -34.14 -1.11 -22.36
N ASN A 7 -33.71 0.12 -22.63
CA ASN A 7 -32.33 0.50 -22.81
C ASN A 7 -31.66 0.48 -21.43
N THR A 8 -31.11 -0.66 -21.04
CA THR A 8 -30.35 -0.82 -19.79
C THR A 8 -28.98 -0.17 -19.96
N SER A 9 -28.96 1.16 -20.06
CA SER A 9 -27.78 1.93 -19.69
C SER A 9 -27.79 1.98 -18.16
N GLU A 10 -27.10 1.04 -17.53
CA GLU A 10 -26.69 1.18 -16.14
C GLU A 10 -25.95 2.51 -16.01
N ARG A 11 -26.66 3.50 -15.47
CA ARG A 11 -26.07 4.74 -14.99
C ARG A 11 -24.93 4.33 -14.05
N ARG A 12 -23.69 4.55 -14.46
CA ARG A 12 -22.57 4.65 -13.51
C ARG A 12 -23.07 5.56 -12.40
N LYS A 13 -23.17 5.06 -11.16
CA LYS A 13 -23.50 5.90 -10.00
C LYS A 13 -22.50 7.06 -10.04
N GLU A 14 -22.98 8.25 -10.39
CA GLU A 14 -22.18 9.47 -10.30
C GLU A 14 -21.65 9.60 -8.87
N ALA A 15 -20.44 10.14 -8.74
CA ALA A 15 -19.81 10.37 -7.44
C ALA A 15 -20.79 11.12 -6.53
N GLN A 16 -21.20 10.48 -5.44
CA GLN A 16 -22.11 11.06 -4.44
C GLN A 16 -21.37 11.89 -3.38
N HIS A 17 -20.09 12.17 -3.61
CA HIS A 17 -19.20 12.87 -2.70
C HIS A 17 -18.53 14.04 -3.40
N ILE A 18 -18.23 15.08 -2.63
CA ILE A 18 -17.60 16.32 -3.07
C ILE A 18 -16.14 16.45 -2.61
N GLY A 19 -15.68 15.57 -1.73
CA GLY A 19 -14.30 15.56 -1.25
C GLY A 19 -13.92 14.27 -0.53
N ILE A 20 -12.63 13.99 -0.51
CA ILE A 20 -12.00 12.87 0.20
C ILE A 20 -10.95 13.41 1.16
N ARG A 21 -10.99 12.95 2.41
CA ARG A 21 -9.98 13.20 3.45
C ARG A 21 -9.46 11.87 3.96
N VAL A 22 -8.21 11.84 4.40
CA VAL A 22 -7.66 10.70 5.14
C VAL A 22 -7.08 11.22 6.45
N ASP A 23 -7.64 10.74 7.54
CA ASP A 23 -7.18 11.08 8.89
C ASP A 23 -6.23 9.99 9.36
N PHE A 24 -4.97 10.35 9.59
CA PHE A 24 -3.93 9.43 10.06
C PHE A 24 -3.72 9.57 11.56
N GLU A 25 -3.75 8.45 12.25
CA GLU A 25 -3.25 8.29 13.61
C GLU A 25 -1.98 7.45 13.54
N PHE A 26 -0.98 7.80 14.35
CA PHE A 26 0.24 7.00 14.49
C PHE A 26 0.58 6.88 15.96
N SER A 27 1.28 5.80 16.30
CA SER A 27 1.79 5.56 17.64
C SER A 27 3.29 5.42 17.56
N ILE A 28 3.97 6.06 18.51
CA ILE A 28 5.41 5.87 18.74
C ILE A 28 5.48 5.03 20.01
N ALA A 29 5.88 3.77 19.87
CA ALA A 29 6.34 2.98 21.00
C ALA A 29 7.85 3.24 21.18
N GLN A 30 8.31 3.16 22.43
CA GLN A 30 9.73 3.15 22.74
C GLN A 30 9.96 1.94 23.63
N ASP A 31 10.21 0.81 22.99
CA ASP A 31 10.61 -0.44 23.60
C ASP A 31 12.12 -0.59 23.42
N LEU A 32 12.88 0.17 24.23
CA LEU A 32 14.34 0.27 24.17
C LEU A 32 15.04 -1.04 23.77
N GLY A 33 15.53 -1.09 22.54
CA GLY A 33 16.29 -2.21 21.98
C GLY A 33 15.47 -3.24 21.21
N ASP A 34 14.17 -3.04 21.05
CA ASP A 34 13.31 -3.83 20.17
C ASP A 34 13.44 -3.31 18.71
N PRO A 35 13.65 -4.18 17.72
CA PRO A 35 13.75 -3.76 16.31
C PRO A 35 12.53 -2.98 15.79
N SER A 36 11.35 -3.16 16.39
CA SER A 36 10.15 -2.41 16.02
C SER A 36 10.21 -0.91 16.35
N ASP A 37 11.14 -0.46 17.20
CA ASP A 37 11.38 0.96 17.52
C ASP A 37 11.80 1.81 16.31
N PHE A 38 12.22 1.15 15.21
CA PHE A 38 12.61 1.78 13.95
C PHE A 38 11.47 1.80 12.93
N ILE A 39 10.24 1.50 13.37
CA ILE A 39 9.06 1.38 12.51
C ILE A 39 7.96 2.29 13.04
N THR A 40 7.58 3.28 12.24
CA THR A 40 6.38 4.07 12.52
C THR A 40 5.18 3.48 11.78
N VAL A 41 4.12 3.16 12.53
CA VAL A 41 2.87 2.66 11.97
C VAL A 41 1.84 3.78 11.85
N TYR A 42 1.35 4.01 10.65
CA TYR A 42 0.26 4.94 10.35
C TYR A 42 -1.03 4.19 10.07
N HIS A 43 -2.06 4.47 10.87
CA HIS A 43 -3.42 4.00 10.68
C HIS A 43 -4.31 5.14 10.15
N GLY A 44 -4.66 5.05 8.88
CA GLY A 44 -5.51 6.04 8.21
C GLY A 44 -6.97 5.61 8.12
N SER A 45 -7.88 6.54 8.38
CA SER A 45 -9.31 6.43 8.10
C SER A 45 -9.67 7.29 6.89
N ALA A 46 -10.14 6.67 5.81
CA ALA A 46 -10.62 7.40 4.65
C ALA A 46 -12.06 7.88 4.88
N ILE A 47 -12.29 9.17 4.66
CA ILE A 47 -13.56 9.85 4.92
C ILE A 47 -14.01 10.55 3.65
N ALA A 48 -15.25 10.31 3.23
CA ALA A 48 -15.89 11.05 2.15
C ALA A 48 -16.84 12.10 2.71
N THR A 49 -16.79 13.30 2.13
CA THR A 49 -17.80 14.34 2.32
C THR A 49 -18.87 14.17 1.25
N MET A 50 -20.09 13.87 1.66
CA MET A 50 -21.23 13.63 0.78
C MET A 50 -21.86 14.96 0.28
N ASN A 51 -22.74 14.89 -0.71
CA ASN A 51 -23.43 16.07 -1.25
C ASN A 51 -24.34 16.79 -0.23
N ASP A 52 -24.77 16.10 0.82
CA ASP A 52 -25.53 16.68 1.94
C ASP A 52 -24.63 17.19 3.07
N GLU A 53 -23.33 17.35 2.78
CA GLU A 53 -22.25 17.76 3.70
C GLU A 53 -22.00 16.79 4.86
N SER A 54 -22.65 15.61 4.87
CA SER A 54 -22.34 14.58 5.86
C SER A 54 -20.99 13.91 5.58
N GLU A 55 -20.25 13.59 6.65
CA GLU A 55 -19.01 12.82 6.56
C GLU A 55 -19.28 11.33 6.80
N ARG A 56 -18.68 10.47 5.98
CA ARG A 56 -18.75 9.01 6.16
C ARG A 56 -17.37 8.41 6.09
N LYS A 57 -17.06 7.52 7.02
CA LYS A 57 -15.89 6.64 6.87
C LYS A 57 -16.17 5.65 5.75
N ILE A 58 -15.28 5.58 4.77
CA ILE A 58 -15.45 4.80 3.53
C ILE A 58 -14.34 3.76 3.32
N GLY A 59 -13.37 3.72 4.23
CA GLY A 59 -12.20 2.87 4.07
C GLY A 59 -11.13 3.08 5.12
N LYS A 60 -10.05 2.35 4.96
CA LYS A 60 -8.88 2.33 5.85
C LYS A 60 -7.60 2.16 5.05
N VAL A 61 -6.51 2.71 5.57
CA VAL A 61 -5.16 2.51 5.03
C VAL A 61 -4.21 2.24 6.20
N THR A 62 -3.29 1.29 6.03
CA THR A 62 -2.19 1.03 6.98
C THR A 62 -0.88 1.18 6.21
N ILE A 63 0.03 1.96 6.78
CA ILE A 63 1.35 2.23 6.21
C ILE A 63 2.40 2.03 7.30
N TYR A 64 3.48 1.36 6.95
CA TYR A 64 4.69 1.30 7.75
C TYR A 64 5.75 2.20 7.14
N ILE A 65 6.44 2.97 7.98
CA ILE A 65 7.68 3.66 7.62
C ILE A 65 8.80 3.04 8.43
N VAL A 66 9.74 2.40 7.74
CA VAL A 66 10.98 1.87 8.32
C VAL A 66 12.04 2.95 8.21
N GLU A 67 12.52 3.44 9.35
CA GLU A 67 13.40 4.59 9.49
C GLU A 67 14.87 4.20 9.24
N ARG A 68 15.19 3.82 8.00
CA ARG A 68 16.54 3.33 7.63
C ARG A 68 17.64 4.32 8.01
N GLY A 69 17.39 5.63 7.93
CA GLY A 69 18.37 6.63 8.38
C GLY A 69 18.75 6.47 9.86
N ARG A 70 17.79 6.13 10.73
CA ARG A 70 18.07 5.83 12.15
C ARG A 70 18.77 4.49 12.33
N ILE A 71 18.33 3.46 11.61
CA ILE A 71 18.93 2.12 11.64
C ILE A 71 20.43 2.19 11.34
N VAL A 72 20.82 2.91 10.28
CA VAL A 72 22.23 3.12 9.90
C VAL A 72 23.00 3.88 10.98
N ASN A 73 22.41 4.95 11.53
CA ASN A 73 23.07 5.77 12.57
C ASN A 73 23.27 5.02 13.89
N GLU A 74 22.38 4.10 14.22
CA GLU A 74 22.41 3.30 15.45
C GLU A 74 23.08 1.93 15.26
N GLU A 75 23.62 1.65 14.06
CA GLU A 75 24.29 0.39 13.69
C GLU A 75 23.43 -0.87 13.93
N VAL A 76 22.11 -0.76 13.71
CA VAL A 76 21.15 -1.86 13.84
C VAL A 76 20.99 -2.59 12.50
N SER A 77 20.69 -3.90 12.53
CA SER A 77 20.43 -4.67 11.31
C SER A 77 19.08 -4.31 10.72
N LEU A 78 19.05 -3.90 9.45
CA LEU A 78 17.81 -3.68 8.70
C LEU A 78 17.00 -4.97 8.57
N PHE A 79 17.68 -6.13 8.48
CA PHE A 79 17.00 -7.42 8.43
C PHE A 79 16.18 -7.67 9.69
N GLU A 80 16.76 -7.50 10.88
CA GLU A 80 16.05 -7.71 12.16
C GLU A 80 14.86 -6.77 12.32
N VAL A 81 15.00 -5.50 11.93
CA VAL A 81 13.90 -4.52 11.94
C VAL A 81 12.78 -4.93 10.99
N MET A 82 13.11 -5.32 9.76
CA MET A 82 12.07 -5.70 8.80
C MET A 82 11.41 -7.04 9.15
N ASP A 83 12.13 -7.96 9.80
CA ASP A 83 11.59 -9.24 10.28
C ASP A 83 10.65 -9.07 11.49
N SER A 84 10.75 -7.95 12.23
CA SER A 84 9.81 -7.61 13.30
C SER A 84 8.49 -7.02 12.81
N LEU A 85 8.31 -6.81 11.50
CA LEU A 85 7.03 -6.37 10.94
C LEU A 85 5.97 -7.46 11.05
N ASP A 86 4.89 -7.17 11.76
CA ASP A 86 3.68 -7.98 11.74
C ASP A 86 2.89 -7.75 10.42
N GLY A 87 2.54 -8.81 9.69
CA GLY A 87 1.64 -8.73 8.53
C GLY A 87 1.92 -9.71 7.39
N ASP A 88 1.35 -9.45 6.21
CA ASP A 88 1.61 -10.23 4.98
C ASP A 88 2.94 -9.81 4.31
N SER A 89 3.63 -8.82 4.90
CA SER A 89 4.87 -8.21 4.41
C SER A 89 6.16 -8.82 4.96
N CYS A 90 6.09 -9.97 5.64
CA CYS A 90 7.28 -10.63 6.21
C CYS A 90 8.38 -10.92 5.17
N ASP A 91 8.03 -11.05 3.88
CA ASP A 91 9.01 -11.31 2.81
C ASP A 91 9.59 -10.05 2.16
N CYS A 92 9.30 -8.84 2.69
CA CYS A 92 9.65 -7.58 2.04
C CYS A 92 11.17 -7.43 1.92
N PHE A 93 11.88 -7.72 3.01
CA PHE A 93 13.35 -7.68 3.02
C PHE A 93 13.92 -8.60 1.95
N ALA A 94 13.50 -9.87 1.96
CA ALA A 94 14.02 -10.90 1.07
C ALA A 94 13.76 -10.60 -0.41
N ASN A 95 12.76 -9.80 -0.75
CA ASN A 95 12.44 -9.42 -2.12
C ASN A 95 13.17 -8.17 -2.58
N LEU A 96 13.38 -7.20 -1.69
CA LEU A 96 13.89 -5.88 -2.05
C LEU A 96 15.38 -5.69 -1.79
N PHE A 97 15.94 -6.36 -0.79
CA PHE A 97 17.31 -6.16 -0.31
C PHE A 97 18.18 -7.41 -0.47
N ASP A 98 19.48 -7.20 -0.61
CA ASP A 98 20.49 -8.26 -0.55
C ASP A 98 20.81 -8.58 0.91
N HIS A 99 20.70 -9.86 1.27
CA HIS A 99 20.83 -10.29 2.66
C HIS A 99 22.22 -10.09 3.27
N LYS A 100 23.28 -9.97 2.46
CA LYS A 100 24.64 -9.80 2.98
C LYS A 100 25.03 -8.35 3.16
N THR A 101 24.53 -7.50 2.26
CA THR A 101 24.91 -6.09 2.20
C THR A 101 23.84 -5.17 2.78
N GLU A 102 22.61 -5.66 2.97
CA GLU A 102 21.42 -4.88 3.33
C GLU A 102 21.12 -3.73 2.35
N GLU A 103 21.75 -3.78 1.18
CA GLU A 103 21.51 -2.85 0.09
C GLU A 103 20.36 -3.30 -0.79
N LEU A 104 19.72 -2.36 -1.48
CA LEU A 104 18.70 -2.70 -2.46
C LEU A 104 19.29 -3.63 -3.51
N LYS A 105 18.53 -4.66 -3.90
CA LYS A 105 18.96 -5.52 -5.01
C LYS A 105 19.09 -4.69 -6.28
N PRO A 106 20.08 -5.01 -7.16
CA PRO A 106 20.27 -4.26 -8.40
C PRO A 106 18.98 -4.15 -9.22
N VAL A 107 18.19 -5.22 -9.32
CA VAL A 107 16.93 -5.21 -10.06
C VAL A 107 15.93 -4.18 -9.53
N VAL A 108 15.89 -3.93 -8.22
CA VAL A 108 15.01 -2.93 -7.61
C VAL A 108 15.56 -1.54 -7.84
N GLN A 109 16.87 -1.34 -7.69
CA GLN A 109 17.53 -0.06 -7.96
C GLN A 109 17.25 0.45 -9.37
N HIS A 110 17.27 -0.44 -10.38
CA HIS A 110 16.99 -0.09 -11.78
C HIS A 110 15.53 0.31 -12.04
N LEU A 111 14.60 0.00 -11.13
CA LEU A 111 13.19 0.40 -11.24
C LEU A 111 12.92 1.77 -10.60
N LEU A 112 13.84 2.25 -9.76
CA LEU A 112 13.74 3.54 -9.09
C LEU A 112 14.46 4.61 -9.91
N SER A 113 14.00 5.86 -9.84
CA SER A 113 14.69 7.00 -10.47
C SER A 113 16.15 7.12 -9.99
N GLU A 114 17.07 7.47 -10.89
CA GLU A 114 18.48 7.74 -10.53
C GLU A 114 18.57 8.92 -9.52
N ASP A 115 19.63 8.96 -8.68
CA ASP A 115 19.84 9.82 -7.47
C ASP A 115 19.22 9.36 -6.14
N ARG A 116 18.93 8.07 -6.15
CA ARG A 116 18.74 7.06 -5.12
C ARG A 116 19.57 7.07 -3.76
N SER A 117 19.93 8.15 -3.04
CA SER A 117 20.90 8.12 -1.88
C SER A 117 20.62 7.06 -0.79
N LEU A 118 21.65 6.40 -0.25
CA LEU A 118 21.55 5.20 0.60
C LEU A 118 20.86 5.35 1.98
N ASP A 119 20.54 6.58 2.38
CA ASP A 119 20.11 6.94 3.74
C ASP A 119 18.61 7.15 3.91
N TRP A 120 17.80 6.70 2.94
CA TRP A 120 16.37 6.99 3.00
C TRP A 120 15.52 5.88 3.57
N ASP A 121 14.40 6.32 4.13
CA ASP A 121 13.41 5.45 4.73
C ASP A 121 12.68 4.60 3.68
N LEU A 122 12.07 3.52 4.16
CA LEU A 122 11.23 2.65 3.37
C LEU A 122 9.77 2.85 3.79
N MET A 123 8.91 3.15 2.83
CA MET A 123 7.47 3.15 3.03
C MET A 123 6.86 1.87 2.47
N LEU A 124 6.11 1.17 3.30
CA LEU A 124 5.33 0.00 2.91
C LEU A 124 3.85 0.32 3.07
N ILE A 125 3.10 0.28 1.97
CA ILE A 125 1.64 0.35 2.02
C ILE A 125 1.11 -1.07 2.25
N GLU A 126 0.91 -1.40 3.53
CA GLU A 126 0.46 -2.72 3.97
C GLU A 126 -0.99 -2.99 3.56
N HIS A 127 -1.87 -2.01 3.77
CA HIS A 127 -3.30 -2.20 3.59
C HIS A 127 -3.95 -0.97 3.00
N LEU A 128 -4.78 -1.15 1.97
CA LEU A 128 -5.69 -0.12 1.48
C LEU A 128 -7.03 -0.77 1.13
N GLU A 129 -8.05 -0.41 1.89
CA GLU A 129 -9.40 -0.94 1.73
C GLU A 129 -10.40 0.20 1.59
N LEU A 130 -11.34 0.01 0.67
CA LEU A 130 -12.57 0.81 0.59
C LEU A 130 -13.77 -0.09 0.76
N ASP A 131 -14.83 0.45 1.36
CA ASP A 131 -16.14 -0.21 1.39
C ASP A 131 -16.64 -0.44 -0.04
N GLN A 132 -17.38 -1.53 -0.24
CA GLN A 132 -17.73 -2.03 -1.58
C GLN A 132 -18.40 -0.98 -2.47
N GLU A 133 -19.20 -0.08 -1.88
CA GLU A 133 -19.94 0.95 -2.60
C GLU A 133 -19.06 2.11 -3.13
N TYR A 134 -17.84 2.28 -2.60
CA TYR A 134 -16.88 3.33 -3.03
C TYR A 134 -15.78 2.80 -3.97
N ARG A 135 -15.78 1.49 -4.27
CA ARG A 135 -14.79 0.87 -5.18
C ARG A 135 -15.07 1.24 -6.65
N GLY A 136 -14.02 1.26 -7.46
CA GLY A 136 -14.12 1.52 -8.91
C GLY A 136 -14.40 2.98 -9.29
N GLN A 137 -14.32 3.91 -8.34
CA GLN A 137 -14.56 5.35 -8.54
C GLN A 137 -13.26 6.18 -8.57
N GLY A 138 -12.08 5.54 -8.54
CA GLY A 138 -10.79 6.24 -8.49
C GLY A 138 -10.34 6.69 -7.09
N ILE A 139 -11.22 6.66 -6.09
CA ILE A 139 -10.95 7.09 -4.70
C ILE A 139 -9.73 6.38 -4.09
N GLY A 140 -9.60 5.07 -4.29
CA GLY A 140 -8.47 4.32 -3.74
C GLY A 140 -7.13 4.79 -4.29
N LYS A 141 -7.10 5.16 -5.58
CA LYS A 141 -5.90 5.71 -6.22
C LYS A 141 -5.59 7.10 -5.68
N GLU A 142 -6.61 7.93 -5.49
CA GLU A 142 -6.45 9.25 -4.87
C GLU A 142 -5.84 9.13 -3.45
N ILE A 143 -6.38 8.24 -2.62
CA ILE A 143 -5.87 7.97 -1.27
C ILE A 143 -4.42 7.50 -1.29
N ALA A 144 -4.08 6.52 -2.16
CA ALA A 144 -2.72 6.01 -2.27
C ALA A 144 -1.73 7.13 -2.65
N LEU A 145 -2.07 7.94 -3.66
CA LEU A 145 -1.23 9.05 -4.11
C LEU A 145 -1.13 10.17 -3.05
N MET A 146 -2.21 10.45 -2.31
CA MET A 146 -2.17 11.38 -1.19
C MET A 146 -1.20 10.91 -0.11
N ALA A 147 -1.27 9.63 0.26
CA ALA A 147 -0.37 9.04 1.25
C ALA A 147 1.09 9.06 0.79
N ILE A 148 1.37 8.62 -0.44
CA ILE A 148 2.72 8.66 -1.05
C ILE A 148 3.30 10.06 -1.01
N ARG A 149 2.54 11.07 -1.46
CA ARG A 149 3.03 12.46 -1.52
C ARG A 149 3.27 13.09 -0.16
N ARG A 150 2.53 12.66 0.87
CA ARG A 150 2.57 13.28 2.20
C ARG A 150 3.51 12.57 3.15
N LEU A 151 3.53 11.24 3.11
CA LEU A 151 4.29 10.40 4.03
C LEU A 151 5.55 9.83 3.36
N GLY A 152 5.52 9.61 2.05
CA GLY A 152 6.64 9.05 1.30
C GLY A 152 7.72 10.06 0.88
N ALA A 153 7.62 11.33 1.28
CA ALA A 153 8.53 12.39 0.80
C ALA A 153 10.00 12.16 1.17
N ASN A 154 10.27 11.51 2.30
CA ASN A 154 11.61 11.13 2.74
C ASN A 154 11.93 9.65 2.47
N CYS A 155 11.04 8.95 1.76
CA CYS A 155 11.18 7.52 1.52
C CYS A 155 11.84 7.26 0.17
N GLY A 156 13.00 6.61 0.24
CA GLY A 156 13.80 6.20 -0.91
C GLY A 156 13.25 4.98 -1.60
N VAL A 157 12.40 4.22 -0.92
CA VAL A 157 11.66 3.12 -1.50
C VAL A 157 10.23 3.20 -0.99
N ILE A 158 9.28 3.10 -1.90
CA ILE A 158 7.88 2.93 -1.55
C ILE A 158 7.40 1.65 -2.21
N THR A 159 6.84 0.74 -1.42
CA THR A 159 6.53 -0.62 -1.85
C THR A 159 5.16 -1.08 -1.36
N CYS A 160 4.62 -2.11 -1.98
CA CYS A 160 3.43 -2.83 -1.53
C CYS A 160 3.41 -4.27 -2.06
N VAL A 161 2.59 -5.12 -1.42
CA VAL A 161 2.21 -6.43 -1.95
C VAL A 161 0.74 -6.40 -2.33
N PRO A 162 0.40 -6.48 -3.63
CA PRO A 162 -0.99 -6.51 -4.10
C PRO A 162 -1.75 -7.77 -3.69
N VAL A 163 -2.23 -7.90 -2.46
CA VAL A 163 -3.03 -9.07 -2.02
C VAL A 163 -4.51 -8.68 -1.89
N PRO A 164 -5.46 -9.44 -2.49
CA PRO A 164 -6.87 -9.21 -2.25
C PRO A 164 -7.24 -9.62 -0.83
N LEU A 165 -7.65 -8.62 -0.05
CA LEU A 165 -7.93 -8.69 1.38
C LEU A 165 -8.92 -9.78 1.78
N GLN A 166 -9.88 -10.12 0.91
CA GLN A 166 -10.83 -11.20 1.18
C GLN A 166 -10.19 -12.61 1.24
N PHE A 167 -8.91 -12.73 0.89
CA PHE A 167 -8.14 -13.97 0.92
C PHE A 167 -6.93 -13.91 1.87
N THR A 168 -6.71 -12.82 2.61
CA THR A 168 -5.64 -12.74 3.61
C THR A 168 -5.93 -13.69 4.78
N GLY A 169 -4.88 -14.28 5.36
CA GLY A 169 -5.00 -15.29 6.44
C GLY A 169 -5.64 -16.63 6.05
N ARG A 170 -5.94 -16.89 4.76
CA ARG A 170 -6.41 -18.20 4.28
C ARG A 170 -5.25 -19.01 3.75
N CYS A 171 -5.04 -20.23 4.27
CA CYS A 171 -4.03 -21.17 3.76
C CYS A 171 -4.16 -21.34 2.24
N GLU A 172 -3.01 -21.33 1.54
CA GLU A 172 -2.92 -21.41 0.07
C GLU A 172 -3.67 -22.59 -0.54
N ASP A 173 -3.78 -23.68 0.22
CA ASP A 173 -4.39 -24.96 -0.17
C ASP A 173 -5.85 -24.86 -0.65
N GLN A 174 -6.55 -23.76 -0.38
CA GLN A 174 -7.97 -23.65 -0.70
C GLN A 174 -8.29 -23.09 -2.09
N ASN A 175 -7.29 -22.63 -2.87
CA ASN A 175 -7.41 -21.93 -4.17
C ASN A 175 -8.85 -21.48 -4.51
N PRO A 176 -9.42 -20.54 -3.72
CA PRO A 176 -10.85 -20.29 -3.73
C PRO A 176 -11.28 -19.73 -5.08
N ARG A 177 -12.47 -20.12 -5.54
CA ARG A 177 -13.05 -19.61 -6.78
C ARG A 177 -13.04 -18.08 -6.74
N GLY A 178 -12.45 -17.46 -7.76
CA GLY A 178 -12.34 -16.00 -7.87
C GLY A 178 -11.04 -15.39 -7.34
N LYS A 179 -10.11 -16.16 -6.73
CA LYS A 179 -8.79 -15.64 -6.30
C LYS A 179 -8.02 -15.00 -7.44
N ARG A 180 -7.89 -15.70 -8.58
CA ARG A 180 -7.16 -15.19 -9.76
C ARG A 180 -7.74 -13.89 -10.34
N PRO A 181 -9.06 -13.79 -10.66
CA PRO A 181 -9.63 -12.51 -11.11
C PRO A 181 -9.48 -11.38 -10.09
N ALA A 182 -9.62 -11.65 -8.80
CA ALA A 182 -9.44 -10.63 -7.77
C ALA A 182 -7.98 -10.16 -7.69
N GLN A 183 -7.03 -11.09 -7.70
CA GLN A 183 -5.59 -10.82 -7.74
C GLN A 183 -5.24 -9.91 -8.92
N GLN A 184 -5.77 -10.23 -10.11
CA GLN A 184 -5.52 -9.43 -11.31
C GLN A 184 -6.05 -8.00 -11.17
N ARG A 185 -7.23 -7.80 -10.57
CA ARG A 185 -7.78 -6.45 -10.33
C ARG A 185 -6.95 -5.64 -9.35
N VAL A 186 -6.46 -6.26 -8.27
CA VAL A 186 -5.62 -5.56 -7.28
C VAL A 186 -4.27 -5.20 -7.90
N ARG A 187 -3.66 -6.09 -8.68
CA ARG A 187 -2.43 -5.78 -9.43
C ARG A 187 -2.63 -4.62 -10.42
N GLN A 188 -3.70 -4.70 -11.23
CA GLN A 188 -4.04 -3.62 -12.17
C GLN A 188 -4.28 -2.29 -11.45
N PHE A 189 -4.93 -2.31 -10.28
CA PHE A 189 -5.11 -1.10 -9.48
C PHE A 189 -3.76 -0.46 -9.10
N TRP A 190 -2.80 -1.23 -8.58
CA TRP A 190 -1.49 -0.68 -8.19
C TRP A 190 -0.67 -0.22 -9.39
N GLU A 191 -0.76 -0.92 -10.53
CA GLU A 191 -0.18 -0.46 -11.81
C GLU A 191 -0.81 0.86 -12.27
N GLU A 192 -2.14 1.02 -12.13
CA GLU A 192 -2.85 2.26 -12.45
C GLU A 192 -2.51 3.40 -11.48
N VAL A 193 -2.20 3.10 -10.22
CA VAL A 193 -1.64 4.09 -9.28
C VAL A 193 -0.30 4.59 -9.84
N GLY A 194 0.53 3.68 -10.36
CA GLY A 194 1.85 3.97 -10.97
C GLY A 194 2.97 3.06 -10.46
N PHE A 195 2.65 2.05 -9.64
CA PHE A 195 3.64 1.08 -9.18
C PHE A 195 4.08 0.15 -10.30
N VAL A 196 5.32 -0.32 -10.21
CA VAL A 196 5.92 -1.28 -11.14
C VAL A 196 6.26 -2.56 -10.39
N ARG A 197 5.92 -3.71 -10.99
CA ARG A 197 6.21 -5.02 -10.39
C ARG A 197 7.71 -5.29 -10.36
N VAL A 198 8.21 -5.76 -9.22
CA VAL A 198 9.57 -6.29 -9.10
C VAL A 198 9.65 -7.66 -9.78
N PRO A 199 10.60 -7.89 -10.71
CA PRO A 199 10.77 -9.17 -11.39
C PRO A 199 10.91 -10.35 -10.42
N ALA A 200 10.25 -11.47 -10.75
CA ALA A 200 10.23 -12.69 -9.95
C ALA A 200 9.74 -12.54 -8.49
N SER A 201 8.97 -11.48 -8.22
CA SER A 201 8.41 -11.19 -6.90
C SER A 201 6.90 -10.88 -6.99
N ASP A 202 6.22 -10.92 -5.84
CA ASP A 202 4.88 -10.36 -5.67
C ASP A 202 4.89 -8.89 -5.23
N TYR A 203 6.08 -8.33 -4.95
CA TYR A 203 6.27 -6.93 -4.57
C TYR A 203 6.23 -5.98 -5.77
N TYR A 204 5.79 -4.77 -5.49
CA TYR A 204 5.71 -3.66 -6.42
C TYR A 204 6.39 -2.46 -5.79
N VAL A 205 7.10 -1.68 -6.60
CA VAL A 205 7.78 -0.46 -6.17
C VAL A 205 7.26 0.76 -6.92
N TRP A 206 7.18 1.89 -6.22
CA TRP A 206 6.86 3.17 -6.80
C TRP A 206 8.13 3.80 -7.39
N PRO A 207 8.19 4.06 -8.71
CA PRO A 207 9.43 4.46 -9.38
C PRO A 207 9.80 5.95 -9.22
N GLU A 208 8.82 6.82 -8.89
CA GLU A 208 8.96 8.29 -8.84
C GLU A 208 9.33 8.83 -7.47
#